data_AF-A0A9P1EUE1-F1
#
_entry.id   AF-A0A9P1EUE1-F1
#
_cell.length_a   1.000
_cell.length_b   1.000
_cell.length_c   1.000
_cell.angle_alpha   90.00
_cell.angle_beta   90.00
_cell.angle_gamma   90.00
#
_symmetry.space_group_name_H-M   'P 1'
#
loop_
_entity.id
_entity.type
_entity.pdbx_description
1 polymer ?
#
loop_
_entity_poly.entity_id
_entity_poly.type
_entity_poly.pdbx_seq_one_letter_code
_entity_poly.pdbx_strand_id
1 'polypeptide(L)'
;MLRALRGAADLLSTALYKNEFTMSKRFLSTAVPEVKPEAEAEKAPEPAQGDEGVPSKEERLTQPYSREAISKLKLDQYPLYVEREWWKYGKRMTFWATWRQLRDVKRRKQIQEVGADRMRLKALKFNTILPQAIRDEAADKMTNARRYDHPRLILNMCQFTGRQRGKIKPFRLNRHLFRRAADRSALSGVQRAMW
;
A
#
# COMPACT_ATOMS: atom_id res chain seq x y z
N MET A 1 -8.85 -47.68 18.33
CA MET A 1 -7.91 -47.90 17.21
C MET A 1 -8.70 -48.45 16.02
N LEU A 2 -8.11 -48.46 14.81
CA LEU A 2 -8.69 -48.97 13.54
C LEU A 2 -9.88 -48.20 12.93
N ARG A 3 -9.56 -47.17 12.12
CA ARG A 3 -10.08 -46.99 10.74
C ARG A 3 -9.40 -45.79 10.06
N ALA A 4 -8.20 -46.04 9.54
CA ALA A 4 -7.66 -45.25 8.44
C ALA A 4 -8.21 -45.80 7.08
N LEU A 5 -7.88 -45.13 5.97
CA LEU A 5 -8.10 -45.57 4.58
C LEU A 5 -9.52 -45.39 3.98
N ARG A 6 -9.91 -44.12 3.76
CA ARG A 6 -10.72 -43.65 2.62
C ARG A 6 -10.34 -42.18 2.35
N GLY A 7 -9.91 -41.76 1.17
CA GLY A 7 -9.40 -42.51 0.03
C GLY A 7 -8.47 -41.60 -0.78
N ALA A 8 -7.31 -42.11 -1.19
CA ALA A 8 -6.42 -41.44 -2.15
C ALA A 8 -6.63 -42.12 -3.51
N ALA A 9 -7.58 -41.62 -4.29
CA ALA A 9 -7.95 -42.18 -5.59
C ALA A 9 -8.56 -41.07 -6.46
N ASP A 10 -7.66 -40.32 -7.12
CA ASP A 10 -7.85 -39.38 -8.24
C ASP A 10 -6.42 -38.94 -8.65
N LEU A 11 -5.53 -39.87 -9.02
CA LEU A 11 -5.43 -40.44 -10.38
C LEU A 11 -5.52 -39.34 -11.46
N LEU A 12 -4.37 -38.81 -11.87
CA LEU A 12 -3.66 -39.32 -13.05
C LEU A 12 -4.44 -39.18 -14.38
N SER A 13 -4.97 -37.99 -14.64
CA SER A 13 -5.06 -37.43 -16.00
C SER A 13 -4.73 -35.92 -15.88
N THR A 14 -3.53 -35.46 -16.22
CA THR A 14 -3.15 -35.12 -17.60
C THR A 14 -1.64 -34.86 -17.69
N ALA A 15 -0.83 -35.90 -17.54
CA ALA A 15 0.56 -35.84 -18.01
C ALA A 15 0.58 -36.24 -19.49
N LEU A 16 0.53 -35.28 -20.42
CA LEU A 16 0.94 -35.43 -21.84
C LEU A 16 0.78 -34.10 -22.62
N TYR A 17 1.74 -33.19 -22.53
CA TYR A 17 2.35 -32.62 -23.74
C TYR A 17 3.75 -32.09 -23.44
N LYS A 18 4.68 -32.30 -24.37
CA LYS A 18 6.10 -31.95 -24.21
C LYS A 18 6.37 -30.50 -24.64
N ASN A 19 7.49 -29.97 -24.15
CA ASN A 19 8.19 -28.80 -24.68
C ASN A 19 8.19 -28.79 -26.22
N GLU A 20 8.03 -27.61 -26.82
CA GLU A 20 8.97 -27.17 -27.87
C GLU A 20 9.38 -25.71 -27.64
N PHE A 21 10.69 -25.48 -27.57
CA PHE A 21 11.33 -24.17 -27.51
C PHE A 21 11.88 -23.88 -28.90
N THR A 22 11.22 -23.02 -29.68
CA THR A 22 11.69 -22.66 -31.03
C THR A 22 11.70 -21.14 -31.23
N MET A 23 12.90 -20.57 -31.20
CA MET A 23 13.14 -19.27 -31.86
C MET A 23 13.09 -19.50 -33.37
N SER A 24 12.24 -18.77 -34.09
CA SER A 24 12.24 -18.80 -35.56
C SER A 24 12.20 -17.39 -36.13
N LYS A 25 13.34 -16.96 -36.69
CA LYS A 25 13.39 -15.83 -37.62
C LYS A 25 12.80 -16.28 -38.95
N ARG A 26 11.72 -15.65 -39.42
CA ARG A 26 11.32 -15.61 -40.84
C ARG A 26 10.87 -14.19 -41.12
N PHE A 27 11.75 -13.37 -41.69
CA PHE A 27 11.97 -13.17 -43.13
C PHE A 27 10.92 -12.23 -43.74
N LEU A 28 11.40 -11.19 -44.43
CA LEU A 28 10.57 -10.21 -45.13
C LEU A 28 9.98 -10.82 -46.40
N SER A 29 8.73 -10.47 -46.72
CA SER A 29 8.32 -10.20 -48.09
C SER A 29 7.10 -9.27 -48.11
N THR A 30 7.09 -8.35 -49.07
CA THR A 30 6.11 -7.28 -49.26
C THR A 30 4.86 -7.74 -49.99
N ALA A 31 3.72 -7.09 -49.73
CA ALA A 31 2.72 -6.80 -50.75
C ALA A 31 1.99 -5.50 -50.40
N VAL A 32 2.09 -4.49 -51.28
CA VAL A 32 1.34 -3.23 -51.23
C VAL A 32 0.45 -3.20 -52.47
N PRO A 33 -0.86 -2.95 -52.35
CA PRO A 33 -1.69 -2.56 -53.48
C PRO A 33 -1.81 -1.03 -53.61
N GLU A 34 -2.03 -0.56 -54.83
CA GLU A 34 -1.77 0.81 -55.29
C GLU A 34 -2.92 1.82 -55.00
N VAL A 35 -2.77 3.05 -55.49
CA VAL A 35 -3.38 4.28 -54.93
C VAL A 35 -3.94 5.21 -56.02
N LYS A 36 -4.91 6.08 -55.63
CA LYS A 36 -5.48 7.32 -56.27
C LYS A 36 -6.66 7.20 -57.24
N PRO A 37 -7.53 8.23 -57.37
CA PRO A 37 -7.50 9.62 -56.81
C PRO A 37 -8.77 10.05 -55.98
N GLU A 38 -8.87 11.21 -55.28
CA GLU A 38 -7.88 12.02 -54.54
C GLU A 38 -8.50 12.99 -53.47
N ALA A 39 -9.52 13.82 -53.73
CA ALA A 39 -9.81 15.04 -52.91
C ALA A 39 -11.30 15.50 -52.72
N GLU A 40 -11.71 15.84 -51.47
CA GLU A 40 -12.22 17.16 -51.01
C GLU A 40 -12.62 17.20 -49.51
N ALA A 41 -12.83 18.40 -48.97
CA ALA A 41 -12.65 18.86 -47.57
C ALA A 41 -13.55 18.34 -46.40
N GLU A 42 -12.92 18.34 -45.23
CA GLU A 42 -13.40 18.66 -43.85
C GLU A 42 -14.90 18.60 -43.48
N LYS A 43 -15.22 17.77 -42.45
CA LYS A 43 -16.19 18.14 -41.40
C LYS A 43 -16.01 17.33 -40.10
N ALA A 44 -15.88 18.00 -38.96
CA ALA A 44 -16.00 17.38 -37.63
C ALA A 44 -17.45 17.45 -37.12
N PRO A 45 -17.91 16.47 -36.33
CA PRO A 45 -18.24 16.79 -34.93
C PRO A 45 -17.92 15.66 -33.91
N GLU A 46 -17.76 16.05 -32.63
CA GLU A 46 -17.69 15.17 -31.45
C GLU A 46 -19.10 14.77 -30.94
N PRO A 47 -19.29 14.10 -29.77
CA PRO A 47 -18.42 13.20 -29.00
C PRO A 47 -19.10 11.84 -28.65
N ALA A 48 -18.36 10.87 -28.10
CA ALA A 48 -18.93 9.74 -27.37
C ALA A 48 -18.08 9.37 -26.14
N GLN A 49 -18.73 9.18 -24.99
CA GLN A 49 -18.10 8.84 -23.71
C GLN A 49 -17.84 7.32 -23.59
N GLY A 50 -16.83 6.92 -22.83
CA GLY A 50 -16.48 5.51 -22.64
C GLY A 50 -15.58 5.24 -21.42
N ASP A 51 -16.25 5.01 -20.28
CA ASP A 51 -15.88 4.21 -19.10
C ASP A 51 -14.48 4.25 -18.46
N GLU A 52 -14.47 4.54 -17.15
CA GLU A 52 -13.29 4.49 -16.28
C GLU A 52 -12.81 3.06 -15.98
N GLY A 53 -11.73 2.64 -16.62
CA GLY A 53 -11.01 1.40 -16.30
C GLY A 53 -10.02 1.55 -15.15
N VAL A 54 -10.18 0.77 -14.07
CA VAL A 54 -9.20 0.65 -12.97
C VAL A 54 -7.82 0.25 -13.55
N PRO A 55 -6.71 0.93 -13.20
CA PRO A 55 -5.42 0.73 -13.88
C PRO A 55 -4.82 -0.66 -13.62
N SER A 56 -4.99 -1.55 -14.59
CA SER A 56 -4.35 -2.86 -14.64
C SER A 56 -2.86 -2.71 -14.98
N LYS A 57 -2.00 -2.80 -13.94
CA LYS A 57 -0.57 -3.15 -14.03
C LYS A 57 0.20 -2.43 -15.16
N GLU A 58 0.39 -1.12 -14.97
CA GLU A 58 1.18 -0.19 -15.81
C GLU A 58 2.20 -0.87 -16.75
N GLU A 59 1.86 -0.93 -18.04
CA GLU A 59 2.84 -1.16 -19.09
C GLU A 59 3.87 -0.03 -19.05
N ARG A 60 5.16 -0.37 -19.05
CA ARG A 60 6.20 0.67 -19.09
C ARG A 60 6.25 1.26 -20.50
N LEU A 61 5.58 2.38 -20.68
CA LEU A 61 5.67 3.23 -21.86
C LEU A 61 7.09 3.82 -21.97
N THR A 62 8.03 3.06 -22.54
CA THR A 62 9.30 3.59 -23.03
C THR A 62 9.04 4.46 -24.25
N GLN A 63 8.97 5.77 -24.04
CA GLN A 63 8.90 6.75 -25.12
C GLN A 63 10.31 7.21 -25.51
N PRO A 64 10.56 7.52 -26.79
CA PRO A 64 11.82 8.14 -27.22
C PRO A 64 11.96 9.54 -26.62
N TYR A 65 13.21 10.04 -26.55
CA TYR A 65 13.49 11.38 -26.04
C TYR A 65 12.97 12.45 -27.00
N SER A 66 11.81 13.04 -26.69
CA SER A 66 11.18 14.14 -27.44
C SER A 66 10.66 15.22 -26.50
N ARG A 67 10.52 16.46 -26.99
CA ARG A 67 9.95 17.57 -26.20
C ARG A 67 8.53 17.27 -25.70
N GLU A 68 7.74 16.60 -26.52
CA GLU A 68 6.38 16.16 -26.19
C GLU A 68 6.36 15.11 -25.07
N ALA A 69 7.34 14.20 -25.04
CA ALA A 69 7.47 13.23 -23.95
C ALA A 69 7.89 13.91 -22.63
N ILE A 70 8.77 14.92 -22.69
CA ILE A 70 9.23 15.67 -21.51
C ILE A 70 8.06 16.46 -20.89
N SER A 71 7.26 17.15 -21.71
CA SER A 71 6.10 17.91 -21.24
C SER A 71 4.98 16.98 -20.73
N LYS A 72 4.70 15.86 -21.42
CA LYS A 72 3.76 14.82 -20.98
C LYS A 72 4.14 14.19 -19.65
N LEU A 73 5.43 13.99 -19.41
CA LEU A 73 5.97 13.49 -18.13
C LEU A 73 6.16 14.58 -17.06
N LYS A 74 5.78 15.84 -17.37
CA LYS A 74 5.89 17.02 -16.48
C LYS A 74 7.32 17.29 -16.00
N LEU A 75 8.32 16.98 -16.82
CA LEU A 75 9.74 17.14 -16.49
C LEU A 75 10.23 18.59 -16.63
N ASP A 76 9.51 19.45 -17.38
CA ASP A 76 9.84 20.87 -17.58
C ASP A 76 9.44 21.78 -16.40
N GLN A 77 8.63 21.28 -15.45
CA GLN A 77 8.11 22.06 -14.32
C GLN A 77 8.94 21.80 -13.05
N TYR A 78 9.14 22.83 -12.22
CA TYR A 78 9.78 22.63 -10.92
C TYR A 78 8.79 21.97 -9.93
N PRO A 79 9.19 20.95 -9.15
CA PRO A 79 10.53 20.36 -9.08
C PRO A 79 10.87 19.48 -10.30
N LEU A 80 12.07 19.68 -10.87
CA LEU A 80 12.60 19.03 -12.08
C LEU A 80 12.85 17.51 -11.97
N TYR A 81 12.27 16.85 -10.97
CA TYR A 81 12.33 15.42 -10.76
C TYR A 81 10.91 14.87 -10.57
N VAL A 82 10.59 13.79 -11.28
CA VAL A 82 9.34 13.05 -11.02
C VAL A 82 9.39 12.51 -9.60
N GLU A 83 8.56 13.05 -8.71
CA GLU A 83 8.25 12.47 -7.41
C GLU A 83 7.49 11.15 -7.58
N ARG A 84 8.21 10.09 -8.00
CA ARG A 84 7.61 8.78 -8.22
C ARG A 84 7.02 8.32 -6.89
N GLU A 85 5.69 8.18 -6.81
CA GLU A 85 5.02 7.95 -5.54
C GLU A 85 5.47 6.65 -4.85
N TRP A 86 5.98 5.70 -5.64
CA TRP A 86 6.60 4.48 -5.13
C TRP A 86 7.83 4.72 -4.24
N TRP A 87 8.51 5.87 -4.27
CA TRP A 87 9.54 6.20 -3.27
C TRP A 87 8.91 6.45 -1.88
N LYS A 88 7.75 7.14 -1.83
CA LYS A 88 7.02 7.49 -0.59
C LYS A 88 6.39 6.27 0.09
N TYR A 89 6.04 5.24 -0.69
CA TYR A 89 5.38 4.01 -0.22
C TYR A 89 6.23 2.73 -0.37
N GLY A 90 7.46 2.85 -0.88
CA GLY A 90 8.31 1.73 -1.28
C GLY A 90 8.95 0.99 -0.12
N LYS A 91 8.71 -0.32 -0.02
CA LYS A 91 9.32 -1.19 1.00
C LYS A 91 10.85 -1.31 0.90
N ARG A 92 11.43 -0.99 -0.28
CA ARG A 92 12.87 -1.13 -0.57
C ARG A 92 13.77 -0.15 0.22
N MET A 93 13.26 1.03 0.58
CA MET A 93 13.97 2.02 1.42
C MET A 93 13.22 2.17 2.76
N THR A 94 13.07 1.07 3.50
CA THR A 94 12.45 1.12 4.82
C THR A 94 13.45 1.61 5.86
N PHE A 95 13.51 2.94 6.04
CA PHE A 95 14.25 3.65 7.12
C PHE A 95 13.80 3.29 8.56
N TRP A 96 13.12 2.17 8.75
CA TRP A 96 12.66 1.69 10.05
C TRP A 96 13.74 0.83 10.70
N ALA A 97 14.11 1.12 11.96
CA ALA A 97 15.12 0.37 12.70
C ALA A 97 14.76 -1.12 12.93
N THR A 98 13.51 -1.53 12.70
CA THR A 98 13.08 -2.94 12.77
C THR A 98 11.77 -3.16 12.00
N TRP A 99 11.59 -4.34 11.39
CA TRP A 99 10.32 -4.78 10.80
C TRP A 99 9.09 -4.71 11.75
N ARG A 100 9.31 -4.71 13.07
CA ARG A 100 8.26 -4.47 14.09
C ARG A 100 7.71 -3.05 14.01
N GLN A 101 8.55 -2.06 13.72
CA GLN A 101 8.18 -0.66 13.55
C GLN A 101 7.35 -0.44 12.28
N LEU A 102 7.74 -1.03 11.15
CA LEU A 102 6.91 -1.05 9.93
C LEU A 102 5.50 -1.63 10.20
N ARG A 103 5.42 -2.75 10.93
CA ARG A 103 4.14 -3.35 11.34
C ARG A 103 3.32 -2.47 12.28
N ASP A 104 3.95 -1.62 13.09
CA ASP A 104 3.26 -0.66 13.97
C ASP A 104 2.75 0.55 13.21
N VAL A 105 3.55 1.08 12.28
CA VAL A 105 3.15 2.16 11.38
C VAL A 105 1.95 1.73 10.52
N LYS A 106 1.94 0.52 9.95
CA LYS A 106 0.77 0.02 9.20
C LYS A 106 -0.49 -0.05 10.07
N ARG A 107 -0.38 -0.49 11.33
CA ARG A 107 -1.50 -0.51 12.28
C ARG A 107 -1.99 0.90 12.64
N ARG A 108 -1.08 1.86 12.82
CA ARG A 108 -1.44 3.27 13.08
C ARG A 108 -2.21 3.90 11.91
N LYS A 109 -1.81 3.64 10.66
CA LYS A 109 -2.54 4.10 9.46
C LYS A 109 -3.96 3.53 9.39
N GLN A 110 -4.10 2.20 9.51
CA GLN A 110 -5.40 1.52 9.59
C GLN A 110 -6.33 2.13 10.66
N ILE A 111 -5.79 2.49 11.83
CA ILE A 111 -6.56 3.07 12.94
C ILE A 111 -6.83 4.57 12.75
N GLN A 112 -6.02 5.28 11.97
CA GLN A 112 -6.32 6.65 11.54
C GLN A 112 -7.53 6.67 10.60
N GLU A 113 -7.65 5.69 9.71
CA GLU A 113 -8.79 5.50 8.79
C GLU A 113 -10.06 5.08 9.56
N VAL A 114 -10.02 3.97 10.31
CA VAL A 114 -11.21 3.34 10.93
C VAL A 114 -11.57 3.93 12.31
N GLY A 115 -10.72 4.81 12.87
CA GLY A 115 -10.82 5.26 14.27
C GLY A 115 -12.12 5.97 14.63
N ALA A 116 -12.62 6.82 13.73
CA ALA A 116 -13.86 7.58 13.93
C ALA A 116 -15.09 6.66 13.97
N ASP A 117 -15.22 5.74 13.01
CA ASP A 117 -16.36 4.81 12.93
C ASP A 117 -16.36 3.83 14.09
N ARG A 118 -15.19 3.36 14.50
CA ARG A 118 -15.08 2.54 15.70
C ARG A 118 -15.51 3.29 16.97
N MET A 119 -15.22 4.58 17.07
CA MET A 119 -15.68 5.40 18.20
C MET A 119 -17.22 5.53 18.21
N ARG A 120 -17.83 5.77 17.04
CA ARG A 120 -19.29 5.82 16.85
C ARG A 120 -19.96 4.50 17.26
N LEU A 121 -19.48 3.37 16.73
CA LEU A 121 -19.99 2.03 17.07
C LEU A 121 -19.84 1.72 18.57
N LYS A 122 -18.73 2.13 19.19
CA LYS A 122 -18.53 1.97 20.63
C LYS A 122 -19.54 2.79 21.44
N ALA A 123 -19.84 4.02 21.03
CA ALA A 123 -20.83 4.86 21.69
C ALA A 123 -22.25 4.27 21.62
N LEU A 124 -22.62 3.70 20.46
CA LEU A 124 -23.91 2.99 20.31
C LEU A 124 -23.98 1.76 21.22
N LYS A 125 -22.95 0.89 21.21
CA LYS A 125 -22.92 -0.34 22.02
C LYS A 125 -23.09 -0.11 23.52
N PHE A 126 -22.40 0.91 24.06
CA PHE A 126 -22.41 1.21 25.51
C PHE A 126 -23.49 2.22 25.94
N ASN A 127 -24.45 2.52 25.07
CA ASN A 127 -25.58 3.37 25.40
C ASN A 127 -26.60 2.61 26.29
N THR A 128 -27.32 3.32 27.16
CA THR A 128 -28.38 2.75 28.02
C THR A 128 -29.79 3.08 27.54
N ILE A 129 -29.94 4.15 26.75
CA ILE A 129 -31.21 4.68 26.22
C ILE A 129 -31.64 3.91 24.97
N LEU A 130 -30.69 3.42 24.17
CA LEU A 130 -30.98 2.73 22.91
C LEU A 130 -31.58 1.32 23.11
N PRO A 131 -32.54 0.88 22.27
CA PRO A 131 -33.04 -0.49 22.22
C PRO A 131 -31.90 -1.52 22.10
N GLN A 132 -32.09 -2.70 22.70
CA GLN A 132 -31.08 -3.75 22.75
C GLN A 132 -30.62 -4.20 21.35
N ALA A 133 -31.54 -4.34 20.39
CA ALA A 133 -31.23 -4.74 19.01
C ALA A 133 -30.16 -3.86 18.33
N ILE A 134 -30.24 -2.54 18.47
CA ILE A 134 -29.24 -1.60 17.89
C ILE A 134 -27.87 -1.77 18.57
N ARG A 135 -27.87 -2.10 19.87
CA ARG A 135 -26.63 -2.31 20.65
C ARG A 135 -25.96 -3.62 20.29
N ASP A 136 -26.74 -4.65 19.99
CA ASP A 136 -26.26 -5.95 19.50
C ASP A 136 -25.71 -5.83 18.08
N GLU A 137 -26.44 -5.19 17.15
CA GLU A 137 -25.92 -4.89 15.81
C GLU A 137 -24.57 -4.12 15.84
N ALA A 138 -24.44 -3.13 16.73
CA ALA A 138 -23.20 -2.38 16.90
C ALA A 138 -22.08 -3.24 17.51
N ALA A 139 -22.43 -4.19 18.39
CA ALA A 139 -21.50 -5.17 18.93
C ALA A 139 -21.01 -6.16 17.87
N ASP A 140 -21.89 -6.63 16.99
CA ASP A 140 -21.56 -7.56 15.91
C ASP A 140 -20.70 -6.87 14.85
N LYS A 141 -21.07 -5.66 14.41
CA LYS A 141 -20.25 -4.83 13.51
C LYS A 141 -18.85 -4.59 14.08
N MET A 142 -18.71 -4.40 15.39
CA MET A 142 -17.40 -4.25 16.04
C MET A 142 -16.63 -5.57 16.18
N THR A 143 -17.32 -6.71 16.29
CA THR A 143 -16.71 -8.05 16.43
C THR A 143 -16.21 -8.57 15.07
N ASN A 144 -16.97 -8.30 14.00
CA ASN A 144 -16.65 -8.63 12.62
C ASN A 144 -15.58 -7.70 11.99
N ALA A 145 -15.18 -6.62 12.69
CA ALA A 145 -14.14 -5.69 12.23
C ALA A 145 -12.76 -6.36 12.10
N ARG A 146 -11.88 -5.80 11.25
CA ARG A 146 -10.57 -6.41 10.98
C ARG A 146 -9.71 -6.37 12.25
N ARG A 147 -8.87 -7.39 12.41
CA ARG A 147 -7.98 -7.54 13.57
C ARG A 147 -7.19 -6.26 13.90
N TYR A 148 -6.71 -5.53 12.90
CA TYR A 148 -5.87 -4.35 13.09
C TYR A 148 -6.61 -3.04 13.35
N ASP A 149 -7.95 -3.02 13.25
CA ASP A 149 -8.78 -1.84 13.56
C ASP A 149 -8.88 -1.59 15.08
N HIS A 150 -8.18 -2.40 15.88
CA HIS A 150 -8.24 -2.45 17.34
C HIS A 150 -7.13 -1.58 17.96
N PRO A 151 -7.43 -0.41 18.56
CA PRO A 151 -6.40 0.51 19.08
C PRO A 151 -5.52 -0.09 20.18
N ARG A 152 -6.05 -1.08 20.93
CA ARG A 152 -5.31 -1.88 21.93
C ARG A 152 -4.04 -2.51 21.35
N LEU A 153 -4.00 -2.81 20.05
CA LEU A 153 -2.84 -3.44 19.43
C LEU A 153 -1.66 -2.48 19.22
N ILE A 154 -1.86 -1.15 19.14
CA ILE A 154 -0.76 -0.20 18.88
C ILE A 154 0.28 -0.28 20.01
N LEU A 155 1.54 -0.50 19.65
CA LEU A 155 2.63 -0.50 20.60
C LEU A 155 3.35 0.85 20.54
N ASN A 156 3.34 1.56 21.66
CA ASN A 156 4.29 2.65 21.83
C ASN A 156 5.70 2.04 21.89
N MET A 157 6.58 2.42 20.96
CA MET A 157 7.96 1.95 20.84
C MET A 157 8.89 3.15 20.69
N CYS A 158 10.19 2.96 20.92
CA CYS A 158 11.18 3.99 20.62
C CYS A 158 11.23 4.24 19.11
N GLN A 159 11.05 5.49 18.68
CA GLN A 159 11.01 5.84 17.24
C GLN A 159 12.34 5.58 16.51
N PHE A 160 13.47 5.69 17.20
CA PHE A 160 14.81 5.50 16.60
C PHE A 160 15.33 4.05 16.61
N THR A 161 14.86 3.19 17.53
CA THR A 161 15.45 1.83 17.72
C THR A 161 14.42 0.71 17.77
N GLY A 162 13.13 0.98 17.59
CA GLY A 162 12.06 -0.02 17.67
C GLY A 162 11.89 -0.70 19.04
N ARG A 163 12.64 -0.32 20.08
CA ARG A 163 12.59 -0.97 21.41
C ARG A 163 11.23 -0.74 22.09
N GLN A 164 10.62 -1.82 22.59
CA GLN A 164 9.26 -1.83 23.14
C GLN A 164 9.18 -1.37 24.62
N ARG A 165 10.18 -1.75 25.43
CA ARG A 165 10.25 -1.51 26.88
C ARG A 165 11.25 -0.40 27.22
N GLY A 166 11.08 0.24 28.39
CA GLY A 166 12.00 1.28 28.88
C GLY A 166 11.98 2.58 28.06
N LYS A 167 10.84 2.90 27.44
CA LYS A 167 10.61 4.16 26.72
C LYS A 167 10.05 5.24 27.64
N ILE A 168 10.45 6.49 27.43
CA ILE A 168 9.92 7.66 28.12
C ILE A 168 8.85 8.27 27.22
N LYS A 169 7.60 8.33 27.69
CA LYS A 169 6.41 8.62 26.84
C LYS A 169 6.48 9.99 26.14
N PRO A 170 6.80 11.12 26.80
CA PRO A 170 6.86 12.43 26.13
C PRO A 170 7.82 12.46 24.94
N PHE A 171 9.08 12.07 25.16
CA PHE A 171 10.13 12.10 24.13
C PHE A 171 10.03 10.97 23.08
N ARG A 172 9.22 9.93 23.34
CA ARG A 172 9.14 8.71 22.51
C ARG A 172 10.50 8.01 22.27
N LEU A 173 11.47 8.24 23.17
CA LEU A 173 12.81 7.66 23.19
C LEU A 173 12.91 6.47 24.17
N ASN A 174 13.83 5.55 23.91
CA ASN A 174 14.30 4.57 24.90
C ASN A 174 15.24 5.25 25.91
N ARG A 175 15.22 4.82 27.18
CA ARG A 175 16.01 5.37 28.29
C ARG A 175 17.50 5.56 27.99
N HIS A 176 18.12 4.64 27.25
CA HIS A 176 19.54 4.74 26.88
C HIS A 176 19.81 5.85 25.84
N LEU A 177 18.89 6.06 24.89
CA LEU A 177 18.97 7.15 23.92
C LEU A 177 18.64 8.49 24.58
N PHE A 178 17.62 8.52 25.43
CA PHE A 178 17.28 9.70 26.22
C PHE A 178 18.47 10.14 27.08
N ARG A 179 19.09 9.22 27.84
CA ARG A 179 20.30 9.52 28.62
C ARG A 179 21.43 10.05 27.72
N ARG A 180 21.75 9.38 26.61
CA ARG A 180 22.80 9.81 25.67
C ARG A 180 22.48 11.13 24.94
N ALA A 181 21.24 11.60 24.95
CA ALA A 181 20.84 12.91 24.41
C ALA A 181 20.86 14.00 25.49
N ALA A 182 20.40 13.68 26.71
CA ALA A 182 20.47 14.53 27.89
C ALA A 182 21.93 14.83 28.31
N ASP A 183 22.80 13.81 28.37
CA ASP A 183 24.23 13.97 28.69
C ASP A 183 25.00 14.78 27.62
N ARG A 184 24.40 15.02 26.44
CA ARG A 184 24.93 15.88 25.37
C ARG A 184 24.16 17.19 25.21
N SER A 185 23.32 17.54 26.19
CA SER A 185 22.49 18.76 26.20
C SER A 185 21.61 18.95 24.95
N ALA A 186 21.29 17.86 24.24
CA ALA A 186 20.49 17.87 23.01
C ALA A 186 18.97 17.85 23.28
N LEU A 187 18.56 17.96 24.55
CA LEU A 187 17.17 18.02 25.00
C LEU A 187 17.00 19.27 25.85
N SER A 188 16.08 20.17 25.46
CA SER A 188 15.81 21.40 26.19
C SER A 188 15.28 21.12 27.60
N GLY A 189 15.80 21.86 28.59
CA GLY A 189 15.36 21.80 29.99
C GLY A 189 15.66 20.49 30.73
N VAL A 190 16.34 19.51 30.12
CA VAL A 190 16.68 18.26 30.80
C VAL A 190 18.00 18.41 31.55
N GLN A 191 17.91 18.56 32.87
CA GLN A 191 19.05 18.58 33.79
C GLN A 191 19.07 17.33 34.68
N ARG A 192 20.20 17.08 35.35
CA ARG A 192 20.28 16.04 36.39
C ARG A 192 19.63 16.61 37.65
N ALA A 193 18.79 15.80 38.30
CA ALA A 193 18.22 16.18 39.58
C ALA A 193 19.35 16.30 40.61
N MET A 194 19.35 17.43 41.32
CA MET A 194 20.20 17.73 42.47
C MET A 194 19.26 18.12 43.60
N TRP A 195 19.47 17.56 44.79
CA TRP A 195 18.72 17.79 46.02
C TRP A 195 19.66 17.61 47.20
#